data_AF-A0A6C0C071-F1
#
_entry.id   AF-A0A6C0C071-F1
#
_cell.length_a   1.000
_cell.length_b   1.000
_cell.length_c   1.000
_cell.angle_alpha   90.00
_cell.angle_beta   90.00
_cell.angle_gamma   90.00
#
_symmetry.space_group_name_H-M   'P 1'
#
loop_
_entity.id
_entity.type
_entity.pdbx_description
1 polymer ?
#
loop_
_entity_poly.entity_id
_entity_poly.type
_entity_poly.pdbx_seq_one_letter_code
_entity_poly.pdbx_strand_id
1 'polypeptide(L)'
;MPINLLLRHHQMHNMFATSNGYVERHMQRQMQDKNKRVMFLRKQRQLQLTRDKQKREKQNREKQNRVKYTQNSIQMNLGIRDASKPNTKKEIHRQICLSNLPFLRNIKINNFGDKSGVKETVLIEFRPLPHLEFLLRNTIIKLNDWNHTFVCGTKNYEMVKKMCETIHKDTESKIKIIKLDIDNLVPKKYSDLLMTKDFWNRFVGEKILIYQEDTMLFHGNISPFLKYDYIGAPWKIPSGLNKNGVGNGGFSLRSKSIMIECIDKIKPFKSGYIPEDVYFSKSMIDNNLGTVAPHGIANTFSQETLSSANPLGGHCFWLADNRIDNNYYMNAYR
;
A
#
# COMPACT_ATOMS: atom_id res chain seq x y z
N MET A 1 -86.00 32.77 -67.44
CA MET A 1 -84.56 32.97 -67.19
C MET A 1 -84.24 32.71 -65.72
N PRO A 2 -83.52 31.61 -65.38
CA PRO A 2 -82.73 31.57 -64.13
C PRO A 2 -81.35 30.91 -64.36
N ILE A 3 -80.29 31.70 -64.54
CA ILE A 3 -78.88 31.22 -64.56
C ILE A 3 -78.01 31.95 -63.52
N ASN A 4 -78.47 33.03 -62.90
CA ASN A 4 -77.61 33.89 -62.06
C ASN A 4 -77.50 33.53 -60.57
N LEU A 5 -78.26 32.54 -60.04
CA LEU A 5 -78.16 32.18 -58.62
C LEU A 5 -77.11 31.09 -58.33
N LEU A 6 -76.82 30.19 -59.27
CA LEU A 6 -75.85 29.11 -59.05
C LEU A 6 -74.39 29.57 -59.03
N LEU A 7 -74.06 30.65 -59.76
CA LEU A 7 -72.69 31.18 -59.82
C LEU A 7 -72.24 31.87 -58.53
N ARG A 8 -73.15 32.48 -57.76
CA ARG A 8 -72.80 33.16 -56.50
C ARG A 8 -72.55 32.19 -55.34
N HIS A 9 -73.24 31.04 -55.30
CA HIS A 9 -73.01 30.04 -54.25
C HIS A 9 -71.67 29.31 -54.41
N HIS A 10 -71.23 29.07 -55.65
CA HIS A 10 -69.96 28.40 -55.91
C HIS A 10 -68.72 29.26 -55.60
N GLN A 11 -68.82 30.59 -55.79
CA GLN A 11 -67.73 31.52 -55.46
C GLN A 11 -67.56 31.72 -53.94
N MET A 12 -68.65 31.71 -53.17
CA MET A 12 -68.59 31.83 -51.70
C MET A 12 -67.98 30.59 -51.05
N HIS A 13 -68.38 29.38 -51.46
CA HIS A 13 -67.82 28.14 -50.90
C HIS A 13 -66.31 27.96 -51.16
N ASN A 14 -65.80 28.42 -52.31
CA ASN A 14 -64.36 28.39 -52.62
C ASN A 14 -63.53 29.40 -51.80
N MET A 15 -64.10 30.53 -51.40
CA MET A 15 -63.39 31.49 -50.54
C MET A 15 -63.24 31.01 -49.08
N PHE A 16 -64.24 30.30 -48.54
CA PHE A 16 -64.16 29.75 -47.18
C PHE A 16 -63.25 28.51 -47.10
N ALA A 17 -63.21 27.66 -48.13
CA ALA A 17 -62.29 26.51 -48.18
C ALA A 17 -60.81 26.94 -48.34
N THR A 18 -60.54 28.02 -49.06
CA THR A 18 -59.18 28.56 -49.25
C THR A 18 -58.62 29.26 -48.01
N SER A 19 -59.47 29.90 -47.19
CA SER A 19 -59.03 30.54 -45.93
C SER A 19 -58.66 29.53 -44.84
N ASN A 20 -59.44 28.45 -44.66
CA ASN A 20 -59.13 27.40 -43.68
C ASN A 20 -57.84 26.63 -44.01
N GLY A 21 -57.62 26.26 -45.28
CA GLY A 21 -56.38 25.61 -45.71
C GLY A 21 -55.15 26.52 -45.61
N TYR A 22 -55.31 27.85 -45.66
CA TYR A 22 -54.21 28.80 -45.45
C TYR A 22 -53.80 28.88 -43.97
N VAL A 23 -54.78 28.96 -43.06
CA VAL A 23 -54.54 29.02 -41.61
C VAL A 23 -53.87 27.74 -41.09
N GLU A 24 -54.30 26.58 -41.56
CA GLU A 24 -53.74 25.28 -41.14
C GLU A 24 -52.28 25.09 -41.62
N ARG A 25 -51.97 25.46 -42.87
CA ARG A 25 -50.60 25.47 -43.40
C ARG A 25 -49.69 26.46 -42.68
N HIS A 26 -50.22 27.62 -42.26
CA HIS A 26 -49.48 28.61 -41.50
C HIS A 26 -49.16 28.10 -40.08
N MET A 27 -50.13 27.48 -39.39
CA MET A 27 -49.90 26.86 -38.09
C MET A 27 -48.88 25.70 -38.15
N GLN A 28 -48.96 24.84 -39.17
CA GLN A 28 -47.98 23.76 -39.37
C GLN A 28 -46.55 24.29 -39.61
N ARG A 29 -46.39 25.36 -40.40
CA ARG A 29 -45.09 26.03 -40.58
C ARG A 29 -44.55 26.61 -39.27
N GLN A 30 -45.40 27.27 -38.47
CA GLN A 30 -44.99 27.79 -37.16
C GLN A 30 -44.58 26.69 -36.18
N MET A 31 -45.27 25.55 -36.18
CA MET A 31 -44.87 24.38 -35.38
C MET A 31 -43.55 23.77 -35.85
N GLN A 32 -43.34 23.65 -37.16
CA GLN A 32 -42.07 23.17 -37.72
C GLN A 32 -40.90 24.09 -37.36
N ASP A 33 -41.09 25.40 -37.40
CA ASP A 33 -40.06 26.38 -37.03
C ASP A 33 -39.77 26.37 -35.52
N LYS A 34 -40.80 26.23 -34.67
CA LYS A 34 -40.60 26.01 -33.22
C LYS A 34 -39.80 24.72 -32.96
N ASN A 35 -40.12 23.62 -33.64
CA ASN A 35 -39.40 22.35 -33.48
C ASN A 35 -37.94 22.44 -33.94
N LYS A 36 -37.67 23.13 -35.05
CA LYS A 36 -36.29 23.42 -35.51
C LYS A 36 -35.51 24.24 -34.47
N ARG A 37 -36.15 25.26 -33.88
CA ARG A 37 -35.54 26.09 -32.84
C ARG A 37 -35.23 25.30 -31.56
N VAL A 38 -36.14 24.41 -31.13
CA VAL A 38 -35.91 23.53 -29.98
C VAL A 38 -34.77 22.55 -30.25
N MET A 39 -34.71 21.94 -31.43
CA MET A 39 -33.59 21.07 -31.81
C MET A 39 -32.26 21.81 -31.84
N PHE A 40 -32.22 23.04 -32.38
CA PHE A 40 -31.03 23.88 -32.40
C PHE A 40 -30.52 24.16 -30.98
N LEU A 41 -31.41 24.56 -30.06
CA LEU A 41 -31.07 24.83 -28.66
C LEU A 41 -30.57 23.57 -27.93
N ARG A 42 -31.16 22.40 -28.18
CA ARG A 42 -30.67 21.12 -27.64
C ARG A 42 -29.25 20.79 -28.11
N LYS A 43 -28.97 21.00 -29.40
CA LYS A 43 -27.63 20.78 -29.98
C LYS A 43 -26.59 21.73 -29.37
N GLN A 44 -26.93 23.00 -29.18
CA GLN A 44 -26.06 23.98 -28.50
C GLN A 44 -25.76 23.58 -27.04
N ARG A 45 -26.78 23.13 -26.29
CA ARG A 45 -26.60 22.66 -24.91
C ARG A 45 -25.70 21.43 -24.83
N GLN A 46 -25.83 20.48 -25.77
CA GLN A 46 -24.99 19.29 -25.81
C GLN A 46 -23.53 19.62 -26.16
N LEU A 47 -23.30 20.58 -27.07
CA LEU A 47 -21.97 21.10 -27.38
C LEU A 47 -21.32 21.78 -26.17
N GLN A 48 -22.10 22.57 -25.42
CA GLN A 48 -21.60 23.22 -24.20
C GLN A 48 -21.21 22.19 -23.13
N LEU A 49 -22.06 21.19 -22.86
CA LEU A 49 -21.76 20.12 -21.91
C LEU A 49 -20.49 19.33 -22.31
N THR A 50 -20.29 19.11 -23.61
CA THR A 50 -19.09 18.44 -24.12
C THR A 50 -17.83 19.27 -23.89
N ARG A 51 -17.89 20.59 -24.15
CA ARG A 51 -16.79 21.52 -23.87
C ARG A 51 -16.46 21.58 -22.38
N ASP A 52 -17.46 21.63 -21.52
CA ASP A 52 -17.28 21.68 -20.07
C ASP A 52 -16.63 20.38 -19.55
N LYS A 53 -17.03 19.22 -20.10
CA LYS A 53 -16.40 17.93 -19.79
C LYS A 53 -14.92 17.92 -20.18
N GLN A 54 -14.59 18.35 -21.41
CA GLN A 54 -13.20 18.43 -21.88
C GLN A 54 -12.36 19.39 -21.02
N LYS A 55 -12.93 20.52 -20.59
CA LYS A 55 -12.26 21.47 -19.71
C LYS A 55 -11.95 20.88 -18.33
N ARG A 56 -12.89 20.13 -17.74
CA ARG A 56 -12.68 19.41 -16.47
C ARG A 56 -11.61 18.32 -16.59
N GLU A 57 -11.62 17.56 -17.68
CA GLU A 57 -10.61 16.53 -17.94
C GLU A 57 -9.22 17.14 -18.09
N LYS A 58 -9.09 18.27 -18.80
CA LYS A 58 -7.83 19.01 -18.93
C LYS A 58 -7.31 19.51 -17.57
N GLN A 59 -8.17 20.11 -16.75
CA GLN A 59 -7.81 20.55 -15.40
C GLN A 59 -7.38 19.39 -14.48
N ASN A 60 -8.03 18.23 -14.58
CA ASN A 60 -7.63 17.04 -13.83
C ASN A 60 -6.27 16.51 -14.28
N ARG A 61 -5.99 16.47 -15.60
CA ARG A 61 -4.66 16.11 -16.13
C ARG A 61 -3.57 17.07 -15.66
N GLU A 62 -3.85 18.38 -15.66
CA GLU A 62 -2.91 19.39 -15.17
C GLU A 62 -2.63 19.26 -13.66
N LYS A 63 -3.65 18.98 -12.85
CA LYS A 63 -3.48 18.67 -11.41
C LYS A 63 -2.62 17.42 -11.20
N GLN A 64 -2.90 16.34 -11.93
CA GLN A 64 -2.08 15.11 -11.87
C GLN A 64 -0.62 15.37 -12.28
N ASN A 65 -0.41 16.16 -13.34
CA ASN A 65 0.93 16.53 -13.77
C ASN A 65 1.68 17.38 -12.74
N ARG A 66 0.99 18.32 -12.06
CA ARG A 66 1.59 19.10 -10.96
C ARG A 66 2.01 18.20 -9.79
N VAL A 67 1.13 17.28 -9.35
CA VAL A 67 1.46 16.32 -8.29
C VAL A 67 2.67 15.47 -8.68
N LYS A 68 2.72 15.00 -9.92
CA LYS A 68 3.87 14.24 -10.47
C LYS A 68 5.16 15.05 -10.49
N TYR A 69 5.09 16.34 -10.86
CA TYR A 69 6.24 17.24 -10.82
C TYR A 69 6.74 17.49 -9.40
N THR A 70 5.83 17.76 -8.44
CA THR A 70 6.19 17.96 -7.03
C THR A 70 6.78 16.70 -6.41
N GLN A 71 6.24 15.53 -6.74
CA GLN A 71 6.82 14.24 -6.33
C GLN A 71 8.21 14.04 -6.93
N ASN A 72 8.41 14.34 -8.22
CA ASN A 72 9.73 14.24 -8.87
C ASN A 72 10.77 15.18 -8.25
N SER A 73 10.39 16.42 -7.91
CA SER A 73 11.30 17.38 -7.27
C SER A 73 11.67 16.96 -5.84
N ILE A 74 10.72 16.39 -5.10
CA ILE A 74 10.99 15.82 -3.77
C ILE A 74 11.92 14.60 -3.89
N GLN A 75 11.71 13.74 -4.89
CA GLN A 75 12.56 12.56 -5.15
C GLN A 75 14.00 12.90 -5.51
N MET A 76 14.23 13.96 -6.31
CA MET A 76 15.58 14.46 -6.60
C MET A 76 16.26 15.03 -5.35
N ASN A 77 15.54 15.84 -4.57
CA ASN A 77 16.10 16.45 -3.36
C ASN A 77 16.42 15.45 -2.25
N LEU A 78 15.76 14.29 -2.23
CA LEU A 78 15.98 13.21 -1.26
C LEU A 78 16.97 12.13 -1.76
N GLY A 79 17.57 12.29 -2.94
CA GLY A 79 18.55 11.31 -3.48
C GLY A 79 17.95 9.95 -3.83
N ILE A 80 16.63 9.86 -4.03
CA ILE A 80 15.91 8.58 -4.21
C ILE A 80 16.00 8.06 -5.65
N ARG A 81 16.31 8.93 -6.63
CA ARG A 81 16.46 8.55 -8.04
C ARG A 81 17.90 8.17 -8.38
N ASP A 82 18.13 6.87 -8.59
CA ASP A 82 19.16 6.42 -9.52
C ASP A 82 18.62 6.61 -10.94
N ALA A 83 19.25 7.51 -11.71
CA ALA A 83 18.86 7.84 -13.08
C ALA A 83 18.92 6.63 -14.05
N SER A 84 19.50 5.50 -13.63
CA SER A 84 19.68 4.30 -14.45
C SER A 84 18.52 3.29 -14.42
N LYS A 85 17.53 3.41 -13.50
CA LYS A 85 16.43 2.44 -13.37
C LYS A 85 15.06 3.08 -13.07
N PRO A 86 14.22 3.35 -14.08
CA PRO A 86 12.88 3.88 -13.84
C PRO A 86 11.94 2.85 -13.19
N ASN A 87 11.38 3.20 -12.02
CA ASN A 87 10.18 2.65 -11.36
C ASN A 87 10.13 1.12 -11.08
N THR A 88 10.97 0.63 -10.16
CA THR A 88 10.72 -0.69 -9.55
C THR A 88 9.47 -0.65 -8.66
N LYS A 89 8.77 -1.78 -8.46
CA LYS A 89 7.66 -1.87 -7.51
C LYS A 89 8.07 -1.46 -6.09
N LYS A 90 9.30 -1.77 -5.70
CA LYS A 90 9.90 -1.34 -4.44
C LYS A 90 9.97 0.19 -4.34
N GLU A 91 10.36 0.87 -5.41
CA GLU A 91 10.38 2.33 -5.45
C GLU A 91 8.96 2.93 -5.40
N ILE A 92 7.98 2.30 -6.06
CA ILE A 92 6.57 2.69 -5.94
C ILE A 92 6.07 2.56 -4.49
N HIS A 93 6.44 1.48 -3.80
CA HIS A 93 6.10 1.27 -2.38
C HIS A 93 6.60 2.43 -1.52
N ARG A 94 7.87 2.82 -1.67
CA ARG A 94 8.47 3.94 -0.95
C ARG A 94 7.73 5.25 -1.22
N GLN A 95 7.37 5.49 -2.48
CA GLN A 95 6.65 6.70 -2.88
C GLN A 95 5.23 6.76 -2.31
N ILE A 96 4.51 5.64 -2.26
CA ILE A 96 3.19 5.57 -1.64
C ILE A 96 3.31 5.82 -0.14
N CYS A 97 4.28 5.18 0.54
CA CYS A 97 4.54 5.41 1.96
C CYS A 97 4.83 6.89 2.26
N LEU A 98 5.70 7.53 1.47
CA LEU A 98 6.01 8.96 1.63
C LEU A 98 4.82 9.87 1.37
N SER A 99 4.03 9.56 0.33
CA SER A 99 2.85 10.38 -0.03
C SER A 99 1.77 10.33 1.06
N ASN A 100 1.68 9.23 1.82
CA ASN A 100 0.73 9.07 2.91
C ASN A 100 1.31 9.35 4.30
N LEU A 101 2.61 9.65 4.41
CA LEU A 101 3.22 10.00 5.69
C LEU A 101 2.55 11.20 6.39
N PRO A 102 2.11 12.29 5.70
CA PRO A 102 1.34 13.35 6.35
C PRO A 102 0.05 12.87 7.02
N PHE A 103 -0.64 11.90 6.41
CA PHE A 103 -1.83 11.29 7.02
C PHE A 103 -1.49 10.54 8.31
N LEU A 104 -0.44 9.70 8.30
CA LEU A 104 0.01 8.98 9.50
C LEU A 104 0.49 9.91 10.62
N ARG A 105 1.11 11.05 10.27
CA ARG A 105 1.55 12.06 11.25
C ARG A 105 0.37 12.73 11.97
N ASN A 106 -0.83 12.72 11.38
CA ASN A 106 -2.05 13.25 12.01
C ASN A 106 -2.74 12.23 12.93
N ILE A 107 -2.36 10.95 12.88
CA ILE A 107 -2.86 9.95 13.81
C ILE A 107 -2.13 10.11 15.14
N LYS A 108 -2.88 10.39 16.22
CA LYS A 108 -2.33 10.49 17.57
C LYS A 108 -1.78 9.14 18.01
N ILE A 109 -0.49 9.09 18.35
CA ILE A 109 0.13 7.94 19.00
C ILE A 109 0.06 8.16 20.51
N ASN A 110 -0.67 7.29 21.20
CA ASN A 110 -0.72 7.27 22.67
C ASN A 110 0.51 6.54 23.24
N ASN A 111 0.65 6.51 24.56
CA ASN A 111 1.64 5.65 25.22
C ASN A 111 1.51 4.20 24.72
N PHE A 112 2.63 3.66 24.26
CA PHE A 112 2.79 2.31 23.73
C PHE A 112 3.82 1.52 24.53
N GLY A 113 3.93 0.22 24.29
CA GLY A 113 4.91 -0.64 24.94
C GLY A 113 4.30 -1.85 25.61
N ASP A 114 5.09 -2.92 25.67
CA ASP A 114 4.75 -4.12 26.42
C ASP A 114 5.45 -4.10 27.78
N LYS A 115 4.68 -3.87 28.84
CA LYS A 115 5.19 -3.85 30.22
C LYS A 115 5.67 -5.22 30.71
N SER A 116 5.21 -6.32 30.10
CA SER A 116 5.71 -7.66 30.42
C SER A 116 7.09 -7.94 29.82
N GLY A 117 7.53 -7.12 28.86
CA GLY A 117 8.80 -7.29 28.16
C GLY A 117 8.83 -8.49 27.22
N VAL A 118 7.67 -9.06 26.85
CA VAL A 118 7.57 -10.28 26.04
C VAL A 118 7.51 -9.98 24.55
N LYS A 119 6.88 -8.88 24.14
CA LYS A 119 6.55 -8.57 22.75
C LYS A 119 7.33 -7.37 22.24
N GLU A 120 8.07 -7.56 21.15
CA GLU A 120 8.92 -6.52 20.56
C GLU A 120 8.86 -6.55 19.03
N THR A 121 8.79 -5.39 18.39
CA THR A 121 8.94 -5.27 16.93
C THR A 121 10.31 -4.70 16.60
N VAL A 122 10.97 -5.19 15.56
CA VAL A 122 12.33 -4.78 15.18
C VAL A 122 12.36 -4.39 13.70
N LEU A 123 12.54 -3.09 13.44
CA LEU A 123 12.82 -2.55 12.10
C LEU A 123 14.33 -2.53 11.89
N ILE A 124 14.81 -3.12 10.79
CA ILE A 124 16.24 -3.19 10.48
C ILE A 124 16.49 -2.51 9.12
N GLU A 125 17.25 -1.42 9.13
CA GLU A 125 17.68 -0.74 7.90
C GLU A 125 18.91 0.12 8.19
N PHE A 126 19.88 0.13 7.28
CA PHE A 126 21.17 0.83 7.42
C PHE A 126 21.29 2.02 6.48
N ARG A 127 20.42 2.11 5.46
CA ARG A 127 20.36 3.20 4.50
C ARG A 127 19.45 4.34 5.00
N PRO A 128 19.74 5.60 4.65
CA PRO A 128 18.92 6.75 5.02
C PRO A 128 17.67 6.84 4.12
N LEU A 129 16.68 5.97 4.37
CA LEU A 129 15.43 5.90 3.60
C LEU A 129 14.30 6.67 4.30
N PRO A 130 13.77 7.76 3.72
CA PRO A 130 12.79 8.60 4.42
C PRO A 130 11.43 7.93 4.68
N HIS A 131 11.06 6.90 3.90
CA HIS A 131 9.76 6.23 4.05
C HIS A 131 9.69 5.32 5.28
N LEU A 132 10.82 5.06 5.95
CA LEU A 132 10.88 4.30 7.19
C LEU A 132 10.00 4.88 8.30
N GLU A 133 9.77 6.20 8.32
CA GLU A 133 8.86 6.83 9.28
C GLU A 133 7.43 6.32 9.13
N PHE A 134 6.98 6.14 7.88
CA PHE A 134 5.66 5.58 7.60
C PHE A 134 5.55 4.16 8.16
N LEU A 135 6.55 3.31 7.91
CA LEU A 135 6.56 1.92 8.38
C LEU A 135 6.55 1.82 9.91
N LEU A 136 7.35 2.65 10.57
CA LEU A 136 7.46 2.66 12.03
C LEU A 136 6.15 3.15 12.68
N ARG A 137 5.58 4.26 12.19
CA ARG A 137 4.26 4.74 12.65
C ARG A 137 3.16 3.72 12.39
N ASN A 138 3.10 3.13 11.19
CA ASN A 138 2.13 2.09 10.83
C ASN A 138 2.15 0.94 11.83
N THR A 139 3.35 0.51 12.22
CA THR A 139 3.55 -0.60 13.16
C THR A 139 3.13 -0.21 14.57
N ILE A 140 3.58 0.94 15.08
CA ILE A 140 3.23 1.44 16.42
C ILE A 140 1.71 1.63 16.58
N ILE A 141 1.05 2.19 15.57
CA ILE A 141 -0.40 2.42 15.60
C ILE A 141 -1.17 1.10 15.73
N LYS A 142 -0.72 0.05 15.04
CA LYS A 142 -1.41 -1.25 14.97
C LYS A 142 -1.01 -2.20 16.10
N LEU A 143 0.18 -2.05 16.66
CA LEU A 143 0.75 -2.89 17.72
C LEU A 143 1.17 -2.02 18.91
N ASN A 144 0.26 -1.20 19.43
CA ASN A 144 0.57 -0.22 20.47
C ASN A 144 0.92 -0.86 21.83
N ASP A 145 0.57 -2.12 22.06
CA ASP A 145 0.90 -2.89 23.25
C ASP A 145 2.21 -3.69 23.09
N TRP A 146 3.07 -3.30 22.14
CA TRP A 146 4.39 -3.88 21.88
C TRP A 146 5.50 -2.87 22.13
N ASN A 147 6.68 -3.36 22.53
CA ASN A 147 7.90 -2.55 22.50
C ASN A 147 8.39 -2.42 21.05
N HIS A 148 9.01 -1.28 20.70
CA HIS A 148 9.48 -1.04 19.34
C HIS A 148 10.96 -0.66 19.33
N THR A 149 11.71 -1.34 18.46
CA THR A 149 13.14 -1.17 18.29
C THR A 149 13.50 -0.91 16.84
N PHE A 150 14.40 0.05 16.63
CA PHE A 150 15.03 0.31 15.33
C PHE A 150 16.51 -0.06 15.40
N VAL A 151 16.94 -1.00 14.55
CA VAL A 151 18.36 -1.34 14.33
C VAL A 151 18.86 -0.56 13.12
N CYS A 152 19.87 0.29 13.33
CA CYS A 152 20.37 1.23 12.33
C CYS A 152 21.90 1.22 12.24
N GLY A 153 22.42 1.83 11.17
CA GLY A 153 23.84 1.94 10.88
C GLY A 153 24.39 3.34 11.16
N THR A 154 25.68 3.52 10.87
CA THR A 154 26.38 4.82 10.93
C THR A 154 25.73 5.84 9.99
N LYS A 155 25.38 5.44 8.77
CA LYS A 155 24.89 6.33 7.70
C LYS A 155 23.49 6.89 7.91
N ASN A 156 22.64 6.21 8.69
CA ASN A 156 21.25 6.63 8.88
C ASN A 156 20.89 6.94 10.34
N TYR A 157 21.83 6.81 11.28
CA TYR A 157 21.59 7.02 12.70
C TYR A 157 20.93 8.37 13.02
N GLU A 158 21.48 9.49 12.53
CA GLU A 158 20.92 10.82 12.83
C GLU A 158 19.49 10.99 12.30
N MET A 159 19.20 10.46 11.12
CA MET A 159 17.85 10.44 10.56
C MET A 159 16.91 9.61 11.43
N VAL A 160 17.33 8.41 11.83
CA VAL A 160 16.54 7.50 12.67
C VAL A 160 16.28 8.11 14.05
N LYS A 161 17.30 8.71 14.67
CA LYS A 161 17.20 9.37 15.98
C LYS A 161 16.15 10.48 15.95
N LYS A 162 16.28 11.44 15.03
CA LYS A 162 15.33 12.55 14.88
C LYS A 162 13.91 12.06 14.58
N MET A 163 13.79 11.05 13.72
CA MET A 163 12.52 10.43 13.37
C MET A 163 11.84 9.81 14.59
N CYS A 164 12.57 9.01 15.37
CA CYS A 164 12.05 8.39 16.59
C CYS A 164 11.63 9.45 17.61
N GLU A 165 12.51 10.41 17.91
CA GLU A 165 12.23 11.52 18.83
C GLU A 165 10.93 12.26 18.45
N THR A 166 10.71 12.47 17.15
CA THR A 166 9.48 13.09 16.63
C THR A 166 8.23 12.22 16.83
N ILE A 167 8.34 10.90 16.65
CA ILE A 167 7.22 9.97 16.78
C ILE A 167 6.74 9.90 18.23
N HIS A 168 7.67 9.83 19.19
CA HIS A 168 7.38 9.59 20.60
C HIS A 168 7.57 10.85 21.48
N LYS A 169 7.48 12.04 20.87
CA LYS A 169 7.68 13.33 21.58
C LYS A 169 6.62 13.59 22.66
N ASP A 170 5.38 13.18 22.38
CA ASP A 170 4.21 13.41 23.25
C ASP A 170 3.82 12.14 24.02
N THR A 171 4.74 11.17 24.14
CA THR A 171 4.54 9.91 24.86
C THR A 171 5.62 9.69 25.92
N GLU A 172 5.24 9.01 27.00
CA GLU A 172 6.18 8.49 28.00
C GLU A 172 7.02 7.34 27.42
N SER A 173 6.42 6.59 26.51
CA SER A 173 7.05 5.51 25.75
C SER A 173 8.20 6.01 24.87
N LYS A 174 9.21 5.16 24.69
CA LYS A 174 10.37 5.43 23.84
C LYS A 174 10.58 4.29 22.85
N ILE A 175 11.00 4.65 21.64
CA ILE A 175 11.45 3.68 20.64
C ILE A 175 12.92 3.43 20.94
N LYS A 176 13.29 2.16 21.12
CA LYS A 176 14.69 1.80 21.37
C LYS A 176 15.46 1.88 20.05
N ILE A 177 16.62 2.53 20.08
CA ILE A 177 17.51 2.61 18.92
C ILE A 177 18.76 1.79 19.23
N ILE A 178 19.06 0.83 18.36
CA ILE A 178 20.32 0.08 18.37
C ILE A 178 21.14 0.56 17.19
N LYS A 179 22.19 1.36 17.46
CA LYS A 179 23.18 1.75 16.45
C LYS A 179 24.26 0.69 16.38
N LEU A 180 24.47 0.13 15.19
CA LEU A 180 25.62 -0.72 14.87
C LEU A 180 26.66 0.11 14.11
N ASP A 181 27.94 -0.22 14.28
CA ASP A 181 29.02 0.42 13.54
C ASP A 181 29.18 -0.20 12.14
N ILE A 182 28.10 -0.07 11.36
CA ILE A 182 27.94 -0.67 10.04
C ILE A 182 27.33 0.38 9.11
N ASP A 183 27.97 0.60 7.97
CA ASP A 183 27.49 1.56 6.96
C ASP A 183 26.24 1.07 6.23
N ASN A 184 26.29 -0.16 5.72
CA ASN A 184 25.21 -0.80 4.98
C ASN A 184 25.44 -2.32 4.95
N LEU A 185 24.38 -3.10 4.70
CA LEU A 185 24.46 -4.55 4.56
C LEU A 185 23.97 -5.00 3.18
N VAL A 186 24.73 -5.93 2.59
CA VAL A 186 24.23 -6.79 1.52
C VAL A 186 23.49 -7.99 2.12
N PRO A 187 22.60 -8.70 1.37
CA PRO A 187 21.79 -9.79 1.91
C PRO A 187 22.58 -10.83 2.70
N LYS A 188 23.73 -11.27 2.20
CA LYS A 188 24.59 -12.22 2.92
C LYS A 188 25.01 -11.72 4.30
N LYS A 189 25.43 -10.47 4.40
CA LYS A 189 25.89 -9.89 5.68
C LYS A 189 24.72 -9.62 6.64
N TYR A 190 23.53 -9.35 6.10
CA TYR A 190 22.30 -9.32 6.89
C TYR A 190 22.00 -10.69 7.51
N SER A 191 22.03 -11.77 6.72
CA SER A 191 21.83 -13.11 7.25
C SER A 191 22.93 -13.49 8.26
N ASP A 192 24.20 -13.20 7.96
CA ASP A 192 25.32 -13.44 8.88
C ASP A 192 25.07 -12.75 10.24
N LEU A 193 24.57 -11.49 10.25
CA LEU A 193 24.24 -10.75 11.47
C LEU A 193 23.14 -11.45 12.29
N LEU A 194 22.03 -11.81 11.65
CA LEU A 194 20.88 -12.44 12.31
C LEU A 194 21.19 -13.86 12.83
N MET A 195 22.23 -14.52 12.30
CA MET A 195 22.72 -15.81 12.78
C MET A 195 23.73 -15.70 13.94
N THR A 196 23.83 -14.54 14.60
CA THR A 196 24.66 -14.36 15.80
C THR A 196 23.84 -14.22 17.07
N LYS A 197 24.31 -14.79 18.18
CA LYS A 197 23.68 -14.57 19.50
C LYS A 197 23.72 -13.11 19.93
N ASP A 198 24.80 -12.41 19.60
CA ASP A 198 24.97 -10.99 19.91
C ASP A 198 23.90 -10.10 19.29
N PHE A 199 23.35 -10.48 18.14
CA PHE A 199 22.20 -9.79 17.58
C PHE A 199 20.95 -9.98 18.46
N TRP A 200 20.60 -11.23 18.78
CA TRP A 200 19.40 -11.57 19.54
C TRP A 200 19.44 -11.06 20.99
N ASN A 201 20.60 -11.11 21.64
CA ASN A 201 20.80 -10.65 23.01
C ASN A 201 20.61 -9.14 23.19
N ARG A 202 20.46 -8.38 22.11
CA ARG A 202 20.15 -6.94 22.18
C ARG A 202 18.66 -6.67 22.42
N PHE A 203 17.79 -7.65 22.24
CA PHE A 203 16.34 -7.48 22.36
C PHE A 203 15.83 -7.98 23.72
N VAL A 204 14.83 -7.29 24.26
CA VAL A 204 14.21 -7.67 25.53
C VAL A 204 13.07 -8.65 25.31
N GLY A 205 12.30 -8.45 24.24
CA GLY A 205 11.20 -9.30 23.82
C GLY A 205 11.61 -10.76 23.66
N GLU A 206 10.69 -11.66 24.00
CA GLU A 206 10.76 -13.06 23.63
C GLU A 206 10.15 -13.27 22.24
N LYS A 207 8.97 -12.70 21.98
CA LYS A 207 8.32 -12.72 20.67
C LYS A 207 8.72 -11.46 19.90
N ILE A 208 9.50 -11.66 18.84
CA ILE A 208 10.10 -10.60 18.02
C ILE A 208 9.49 -10.60 16.62
N LEU A 209 8.77 -9.53 16.26
CA LEU A 209 8.34 -9.28 14.88
C LEU A 209 9.43 -8.50 14.13
N ILE A 210 10.16 -9.16 13.25
CA ILE A 210 11.15 -8.53 12.36
C ILE A 210 10.44 -7.99 11.13
N TYR A 211 10.79 -6.78 10.71
CA TYR A 211 10.30 -6.19 9.46
C TYR A 211 11.35 -5.27 8.79
N GLN A 212 11.31 -5.19 7.45
CA GLN A 212 12.25 -4.43 6.60
C GLN A 212 11.57 -3.26 5.86
N GLU A 213 12.36 -2.50 5.10
CA GLU A 213 11.92 -1.28 4.40
C GLU A 213 10.83 -1.49 3.33
N ASP A 214 10.62 -2.71 2.87
CA ASP A 214 9.67 -3.12 1.83
C ASP A 214 8.53 -3.95 2.41
N THR A 215 8.16 -3.64 3.64
CA THR A 215 7.06 -4.29 4.36
C THR A 215 5.86 -3.38 4.55
N MET A 216 4.72 -3.96 4.91
CA MET A 216 3.59 -3.22 5.46
C MET A 216 2.78 -4.13 6.37
N LEU A 217 2.42 -3.63 7.55
CA LEU A 217 1.42 -4.24 8.42
C LEU A 217 0.03 -3.76 7.99
N PHE A 218 -0.88 -4.68 7.69
CA PHE A 218 -2.23 -4.37 7.20
C PHE A 218 -3.24 -4.25 8.34
N HIS A 219 -3.07 -5.00 9.43
CA HIS A 219 -3.89 -4.89 10.64
C HIS A 219 -3.13 -5.31 11.91
N GLY A 220 -3.70 -5.08 13.09
CA GLY A 220 -3.07 -5.36 14.39
C GLY A 220 -3.33 -6.74 15.00
N ASN A 221 -4.17 -7.60 14.38
CA ASN A 221 -4.56 -8.90 14.93
C ASN A 221 -3.44 -9.97 14.89
N ILE A 222 -2.36 -9.75 15.65
CA ILE A 222 -1.17 -10.61 15.71
C ILE A 222 -1.31 -11.79 16.70
N SER A 223 -2.21 -11.67 17.68
CA SER A 223 -2.36 -12.64 18.78
C SER A 223 -2.48 -14.11 18.35
N PRO A 224 -3.20 -14.48 17.27
CA PRO A 224 -3.31 -15.87 16.83
C PRO A 224 -1.97 -16.53 16.47
N PHE A 225 -0.95 -15.72 16.16
CA PHE A 225 0.36 -16.19 15.70
C PHE A 225 1.39 -16.34 16.83
N LEU A 226 1.11 -15.79 18.03
CA LEU A 226 2.06 -15.79 19.15
C LEU A 226 2.35 -17.19 19.72
N LYS A 227 1.51 -18.18 19.41
CA LYS A 227 1.74 -19.59 19.75
C LYS A 227 2.85 -20.26 18.95
N TYR A 228 3.31 -19.65 17.87
CA TYR A 228 4.41 -20.17 17.05
C TYR A 228 5.73 -19.51 17.45
N ASP A 229 6.82 -20.24 17.24
CA ASP A 229 8.18 -19.75 17.49
C ASP A 229 8.83 -19.22 16.23
N TYR A 230 8.31 -19.61 15.07
CA TYR A 230 8.67 -19.04 13.78
C TYR A 230 7.46 -19.02 12.84
N ILE A 231 7.17 -17.86 12.28
CA ILE A 231 6.20 -17.70 11.19
C ILE A 231 6.62 -16.54 10.29
N GLY A 232 6.58 -16.78 8.98
CA GLY A 232 6.74 -15.76 7.95
C GLY A 232 5.82 -16.09 6.76
N ALA A 233 6.18 -15.65 5.55
CA ALA A 233 5.39 -15.94 4.36
C ALA A 233 5.51 -17.42 3.93
N PRO A 234 4.43 -18.02 3.39
CA PRO A 234 4.50 -19.33 2.78
C PRO A 234 5.22 -19.25 1.42
N TRP A 235 6.08 -20.22 1.15
CA TRP A 235 6.65 -20.45 -0.17
C TRP A 235 5.74 -21.34 -1.02
N LYS A 236 5.93 -21.33 -2.34
CA LYS A 236 5.29 -22.31 -3.23
C LYS A 236 5.75 -23.73 -2.84
N ILE A 237 4.81 -24.68 -2.78
CA ILE A 237 5.09 -26.08 -2.49
C ILE A 237 5.15 -26.88 -3.80
N PRO A 238 6.11 -27.82 -3.96
CA PRO A 238 7.22 -28.09 -3.04
C PRO A 238 8.29 -26.99 -3.12
N SER A 239 8.74 -26.46 -1.98
CA SER A 239 9.81 -25.46 -1.95
C SER A 239 11.20 -26.08 -1.95
N GLY A 240 11.32 -27.30 -1.42
CA GLY A 240 12.62 -27.98 -1.18
C GLY A 240 13.45 -27.36 -0.05
N LEU A 241 12.98 -26.29 0.60
CA LEU A 241 13.74 -25.54 1.61
C LEU A 241 13.51 -26.03 3.05
N ASN A 242 12.25 -26.31 3.41
CA ASN A 242 11.88 -27.01 4.63
C ASN A 242 10.51 -27.70 4.47
N LYS A 243 10.18 -28.62 5.38
CA LYS A 243 8.96 -29.44 5.32
C LYS A 243 7.65 -28.62 5.34
N ASN A 244 7.64 -27.49 6.03
CA ASN A 244 6.43 -26.66 6.16
C ASN A 244 6.25 -25.69 4.98
N GLY A 245 7.29 -25.47 4.16
CA GLY A 245 7.27 -24.46 3.11
C GLY A 245 7.08 -23.04 3.65
N VAL A 246 7.65 -22.72 4.82
CA VAL A 246 7.49 -21.41 5.47
C VAL A 246 8.87 -20.80 5.74
N GLY A 247 9.04 -19.53 5.36
CA GLY A 247 10.22 -18.72 5.68
C GLY A 247 9.84 -17.25 5.58
N ASN A 248 10.74 -16.37 5.13
CA ASN A 248 10.63 -14.92 4.98
C ASN A 248 11.50 -14.14 5.99
N GLY A 249 12.68 -13.73 5.52
CA GLY A 249 13.62 -12.90 6.27
C GLY A 249 13.15 -11.47 6.52
N GLY A 250 12.30 -10.95 5.63
CA GLY A 250 11.92 -9.54 5.61
C GLY A 250 10.71 -9.16 6.45
N PHE A 251 9.84 -10.12 6.80
CA PHE A 251 8.67 -9.96 7.67
C PHE A 251 8.32 -11.31 8.34
N SER A 252 8.77 -11.49 9.59
CA SER A 252 8.55 -12.73 10.33
C SER A 252 8.47 -12.51 11.84
N LEU A 253 7.66 -13.32 12.52
CA LEU A 253 7.59 -13.41 13.97
C LEU A 253 8.44 -14.58 14.44
N ARG A 254 9.35 -14.33 15.39
CA ARG A 254 10.36 -15.28 15.85
C ARG A 254 10.47 -15.26 17.38
N SER A 255 10.76 -16.40 18.00
CA SER A 255 11.04 -16.48 19.44
C SER A 255 12.53 -16.41 19.71
N LYS A 256 12.96 -15.39 20.47
CA LYS A 256 14.36 -15.09 20.73
C LYS A 256 15.10 -16.30 21.31
N SER A 257 14.52 -16.96 22.31
CA SER A 257 15.11 -18.14 22.95
C SER A 257 15.39 -19.26 21.95
N ILE A 258 14.45 -19.54 21.05
CA ILE A 258 14.58 -20.57 20.02
C ILE A 258 15.60 -20.21 18.95
N MET A 259 15.70 -18.93 18.57
CA MET A 259 16.74 -18.48 17.63
C MET A 259 18.14 -18.68 18.22
N ILE A 260 18.33 -18.33 19.50
CA ILE A 260 19.59 -18.55 20.23
C ILE A 260 19.88 -20.05 20.33
N GLU A 261 18.89 -20.87 20.68
CA GLU A 261 19.05 -22.32 20.79
C GLU A 261 19.45 -22.97 19.45
N CYS A 262 18.88 -22.52 18.33
CA CYS A 262 19.29 -22.94 17.00
C CYS A 262 20.77 -22.63 16.74
N ILE A 263 21.21 -21.40 17.06
CA ILE A 263 22.60 -20.97 16.87
C ILE A 263 23.57 -21.80 17.72
N ASP A 264 23.20 -22.12 18.96
CA ASP A 264 24.04 -22.90 19.87
C ASP A 264 24.17 -24.37 19.46
N LYS A 265 23.09 -24.98 18.97
CA LYS A 265 23.06 -26.41 18.67
C LYS A 265 23.47 -26.75 17.23
N ILE A 266 23.27 -25.84 16.28
CA ILE A 266 23.29 -26.16 14.86
C ILE A 266 24.27 -25.24 14.15
N LYS A 267 25.39 -25.80 13.70
CA LYS A 267 26.35 -25.07 12.86
C LYS A 267 25.67 -24.68 11.54
N PRO A 268 25.92 -23.46 11.01
CA PRO A 268 25.48 -23.09 9.68
C PRO A 268 25.91 -24.14 8.66
N PHE A 269 25.03 -24.52 7.72
CA PHE A 269 25.34 -25.59 6.79
C PHE A 269 26.58 -25.23 5.96
N LYS A 270 27.48 -26.19 5.76
CA LYS A 270 28.86 -25.97 5.27
C LYS A 270 28.96 -25.50 3.80
N SER A 271 27.86 -25.39 3.06
CA SER A 271 27.86 -25.10 1.63
C SER A 271 27.17 -23.77 1.29
N GLY A 272 27.95 -22.79 0.85
CA GLY A 272 27.44 -21.58 0.20
C GLY A 272 26.73 -20.58 1.12
N TYR A 273 26.13 -19.55 0.51
CA TYR A 273 25.27 -18.59 1.21
C TYR A 273 23.91 -19.22 1.48
N ILE A 274 23.49 -19.20 2.75
CA ILE A 274 22.18 -19.65 3.18
C ILE A 274 21.48 -18.48 3.86
N PRO A 275 20.32 -18.05 3.34
CA PRO A 275 19.48 -17.06 3.99
C PRO A 275 19.13 -17.48 5.42
N GLU A 276 19.08 -16.52 6.34
CA GLU A 276 18.87 -16.81 7.76
C GLU A 276 17.48 -17.39 8.03
N ASP A 277 16.46 -17.01 7.26
CA ASP A 277 15.11 -17.55 7.38
C ASP A 277 15.05 -19.03 7.01
N VAL A 278 15.77 -19.44 5.96
CA VAL A 278 15.97 -20.84 5.59
C VAL A 278 16.74 -21.57 6.70
N TYR A 279 17.83 -20.98 7.18
CA TYR A 279 18.63 -21.57 8.27
C TYR A 279 17.77 -21.84 9.51
N PHE A 280 17.08 -20.83 10.05
CA PHE A 280 16.29 -20.97 11.27
C PHE A 280 15.11 -21.93 11.08
N SER A 281 14.28 -21.72 10.06
CA SER A 281 13.07 -22.53 9.85
C SER A 281 13.39 -24.00 9.61
N LYS A 282 14.43 -24.30 8.82
CA LYS A 282 14.88 -25.67 8.57
C LYS A 282 15.50 -26.29 9.82
N SER A 283 16.37 -25.55 10.51
CA SER A 283 17.01 -25.99 11.75
C SER A 283 15.99 -26.39 12.81
N MET A 284 14.95 -25.56 13.01
CA MET A 284 13.85 -25.84 13.93
C MET A 284 13.11 -27.12 13.58
N ILE A 285 12.72 -27.30 12.32
CA ILE A 285 11.95 -28.47 11.87
C ILE A 285 12.78 -29.75 11.97
N ASP A 286 14.01 -29.73 11.45
CA ASP A 286 14.86 -30.92 11.35
C ASP A 286 15.35 -31.41 12.73
N ASN A 287 15.41 -30.52 13.72
CA ASN A 287 15.92 -30.82 15.07
C ASN A 287 14.84 -30.71 16.16
N ASN A 288 13.57 -30.55 15.79
CA ASN A 288 12.43 -30.44 16.71
C ASN A 288 12.63 -29.33 17.77
N LEU A 289 13.07 -28.15 17.35
CA LEU A 289 13.26 -26.97 18.21
C LEU A 289 12.13 -25.96 17.99
N GLY A 290 11.29 -25.77 19.01
CA GLY A 290 10.12 -24.89 18.94
C GLY A 290 9.12 -25.30 17.85
N THR A 291 8.22 -24.37 17.49
CA THR A 291 7.15 -24.61 16.53
C THR A 291 7.21 -23.65 15.34
N VAL A 292 7.46 -24.18 14.15
CA VAL A 292 7.28 -23.44 12.88
C VAL A 292 5.81 -23.55 12.45
N ALA A 293 5.18 -22.43 12.09
CA ALA A 293 3.78 -22.44 11.67
C ALA A 293 3.52 -23.32 10.44
N PRO A 294 2.32 -23.94 10.33
CA PRO A 294 1.90 -24.62 9.11
C PRO A 294 1.71 -23.64 7.95
N HIS A 295 1.91 -24.12 6.72
CA HIS A 295 1.81 -23.33 5.48
C HIS A 295 0.52 -22.50 5.35
N GLY A 296 -0.65 -23.12 5.58
CA GLY A 296 -1.94 -22.42 5.49
C GLY A 296 -2.09 -21.29 6.51
N ILE A 297 -1.52 -21.45 7.70
CA ILE A 297 -1.50 -20.40 8.74
C ILE A 297 -0.53 -19.28 8.34
N ALA A 298 0.65 -19.64 7.82
CA ALA A 298 1.61 -18.67 7.30
C ALA A 298 1.01 -17.76 6.22
N ASN A 299 0.12 -18.29 5.37
CA ASN A 299 -0.59 -17.50 4.36
C ASN A 299 -1.50 -16.41 4.97
N THR A 300 -2.04 -16.63 6.17
CA THR A 300 -2.82 -15.61 6.88
C THR A 300 -1.94 -14.63 7.68
N PHE A 301 -0.65 -14.93 7.85
CA PHE A 301 0.30 -14.06 8.52
C PHE A 301 0.97 -13.09 7.56
N SER A 302 1.61 -13.59 6.50
CA SER A 302 2.41 -12.75 5.60
C SER A 302 2.14 -13.06 4.15
N GLN A 303 1.90 -12.00 3.36
CA GLN A 303 1.92 -12.06 1.90
C GLN A 303 3.29 -11.68 1.34
N GLU A 304 3.79 -12.49 0.41
CA GLU A 304 4.97 -12.19 -0.40
C GLU A 304 4.72 -12.63 -1.85
N THR A 305 4.89 -13.93 -2.15
CA THR A 305 4.69 -14.49 -3.50
C THR A 305 3.36 -15.22 -3.68
N LEU A 306 2.67 -15.54 -2.58
CA LEU A 306 1.35 -16.17 -2.56
C LEU A 306 0.32 -15.17 -2.06
N SER A 307 -0.81 -15.09 -2.77
CA SER A 307 -1.87 -14.15 -2.44
C SER A 307 -2.64 -14.62 -1.21
N SER A 308 -2.97 -13.68 -0.34
CA SER A 308 -3.79 -13.87 0.84
C SER A 308 -4.95 -12.89 0.85
N ALA A 309 -6.11 -13.36 1.34
CA ALA A 309 -7.32 -12.55 1.41
C ALA A 309 -7.20 -11.45 2.47
N ASN A 310 -6.63 -11.78 3.63
CA ASN A 310 -6.46 -10.87 4.76
C ASN A 310 -5.21 -11.24 5.58
N PRO A 311 -4.00 -11.03 5.02
CA PRO A 311 -2.77 -11.27 5.75
C PRO A 311 -2.55 -10.21 6.84
N LEU A 312 -1.90 -10.57 7.95
CA LEU A 312 -1.49 -9.60 8.98
C LEU A 312 -0.61 -8.49 8.40
N GLY A 313 0.37 -8.87 7.58
CA GLY A 313 1.28 -7.96 6.90
C GLY A 313 1.91 -8.61 5.66
N GLY A 314 3.01 -8.06 5.19
CA GLY A 314 3.74 -8.68 4.10
C GLY A 314 5.08 -8.02 3.82
N HIS A 315 5.96 -8.78 3.15
CA HIS A 315 7.25 -8.34 2.64
C HIS A 315 7.23 -8.46 1.12
N CYS A 316 7.60 -7.40 0.40
CA CYS A 316 7.49 -7.36 -1.07
C CYS A 316 6.13 -7.89 -1.57
N PHE A 317 5.05 -7.63 -0.82
CA PHE A 317 3.75 -8.30 -0.94
C PHE A 317 3.09 -8.13 -2.32
N TRP A 318 3.53 -7.15 -3.10
CA TRP A 318 3.13 -6.94 -4.48
C TRP A 318 3.60 -8.05 -5.43
N LEU A 319 4.53 -8.92 -5.03
CA LEU A 319 4.98 -10.05 -5.84
C LEU A 319 3.88 -11.11 -6.05
N ALA A 320 2.89 -11.18 -5.16
CA ALA A 320 1.80 -12.14 -5.24
C ALA A 320 0.79 -11.82 -6.35
N ASP A 321 0.41 -10.55 -6.48
CA ASP A 321 -0.76 -10.14 -7.29
C ASP A 321 -0.66 -8.71 -7.84
N ASN A 322 0.52 -8.09 -7.81
CA ASN A 322 0.77 -6.72 -8.25
C ASN A 322 -0.05 -5.63 -7.53
N ARG A 323 -0.71 -5.94 -6.40
CA ARG A 323 -1.46 -4.96 -5.58
C ARG A 323 -0.50 -3.98 -4.91
N ILE A 324 -0.33 -2.82 -5.53
CA ILE A 324 0.53 -1.73 -5.05
C ILE A 324 0.00 -0.39 -5.56
N ASP A 325 -1.04 0.08 -4.91
CA ASP A 325 -1.68 1.36 -5.18
C ASP A 325 -2.12 2.03 -3.88
N ASN A 326 -2.45 3.32 -3.98
CA ASN A 326 -2.79 4.11 -2.81
C ASN A 326 -4.04 3.59 -2.05
N ASN A 327 -5.04 3.07 -2.76
CA ASN A 327 -6.26 2.60 -2.13
C ASN A 327 -5.98 1.35 -1.28
N TYR A 328 -5.15 0.45 -1.80
CA TYR A 328 -4.73 -0.74 -1.05
C TYR A 328 -4.08 -0.38 0.29
N TYR A 329 -3.18 0.62 0.30
CA TYR A 329 -2.49 1.05 1.52
C TYR A 329 -3.44 1.74 2.50
N MET A 330 -4.34 2.57 1.99
CA MET A 330 -5.25 3.35 2.82
C MET A 330 -6.43 2.53 3.36
N ASN A 331 -6.76 1.40 2.71
CA ASN A 331 -7.72 0.44 3.25
C ASN A 331 -7.24 -0.19 4.57
N ALA A 332 -5.93 -0.24 4.83
CA ALA A 332 -5.35 -0.71 6.10
C ALA A 332 -5.55 0.25 7.29
N TYR A 333 -6.27 1.36 7.07
CA TYR A 333 -6.62 2.38 8.07
C TYR A 333 -8.11 2.73 8.07
N ARG A 334 -8.92 2.00 7.28
CA ARG A 334 -10.38 2.01 7.37
C ARG A 334 -10.80 0.97 8.40
#